data_AF-A0A2A2Y5M2-F1
#
_entry.id   AF-A0A2A2Y5M2-F1
#
_cell.length_a   1.000
_cell.length_b   1.000
_cell.length_c   1.000
_cell.angle_alpha   90.00
_cell.angle_beta   90.00
_cell.angle_gamma   90.00
#
_symmetry.space_group_name_H-M   'P 1'
#
loop_
_entity.id
_entity.type
_entity.pdbx_description
1 polymer ?
#
loop_
_entity_poly.entity_id
_entity_poly.type
_entity_poly.pdbx_seq_one_letter_code
_entity_poly.pdbx_strand_id
1 'polypeptide(L)'
;MNLRNYVIGMLSTMMACGQTASGPVQIRAYYHNPIKPFAELFVADAGGAIQPLKLVAEGLSAPQITAPVNGNIVIFTQQNVDSKKPAESLAASVALPADMKRVVLIILPAATEGAKPPYRMVVMNDSPASFKKGESRALNLTTADIAVEAGEHKLPVKTGQITTLPAVTKRDEFNMAQTNFYYKEKEAWVPFIERQLQYLDTTRRIFLVYLTPGSTQPFVTTIVDNATVAPPDANP
;
A
#
# COMPACT_ATOMS: atom_id res chain seq x y z
N MET A 1 19.34 -26.67 -12.87
CA MET A 1 19.95 -25.38 -13.28
C MET A 1 19.82 -24.44 -12.09
N ASN A 2 20.93 -24.15 -11.42
CA ASN A 2 20.99 -23.50 -10.11
C ASN A 2 20.92 -21.97 -10.24
N LEU A 3 19.92 -21.33 -9.63
CA LEU A 3 19.92 -19.90 -9.29
C LEU A 3 19.95 -19.74 -7.76
N ARG A 4 21.11 -20.04 -7.18
CA ARG A 4 21.53 -19.54 -5.86
C ARG A 4 22.78 -18.69 -6.12
N ASN A 5 22.84 -17.53 -5.47
CA ASN A 5 23.94 -16.55 -5.44
C ASN A 5 23.78 -15.36 -6.39
N TYR A 6 23.04 -14.31 -5.96
CA TYR A 6 23.28 -12.95 -6.45
C TYR A 6 22.89 -11.81 -5.49
N VAL A 7 22.78 -12.06 -4.17
CA VAL A 7 22.28 -11.01 -3.22
C VAL A 7 23.31 -10.59 -2.16
N ILE A 8 24.54 -11.14 -2.13
CA ILE A 8 25.47 -10.91 -1.01
C ILE A 8 26.54 -9.82 -1.28
N GLY A 9 26.50 -9.12 -2.41
CA GLY A 9 27.61 -8.27 -2.86
C GLY A 9 27.57 -6.76 -2.57
N MET A 10 26.52 -6.18 -1.96
CA MET A 10 26.32 -4.71 -2.05
C MET A 10 25.95 -3.99 -0.75
N LEU A 11 26.37 -4.49 0.43
CA LEU A 11 26.10 -3.83 1.71
C LEU A 11 27.31 -3.14 2.37
N SER A 12 28.49 -3.15 1.76
CA SER A 12 29.73 -2.70 2.43
C SER A 12 30.30 -1.37 1.93
N THR A 13 29.59 -0.61 1.09
CA THR A 13 30.13 0.65 0.53
C THR A 13 29.03 1.68 0.22
N MET A 14 28.20 2.03 1.20
CA MET A 14 27.18 3.08 1.02
C MET A 14 27.14 4.11 2.15
N MET A 15 28.31 4.65 2.49
CA MET A 15 28.40 6.05 2.87
C MET A 15 29.41 6.69 1.91
N ALA A 16 28.95 7.67 1.13
CA ALA A 16 29.68 8.42 0.10
C ALA A 16 29.97 7.70 -1.25
N CYS A 17 29.02 7.74 -2.19
CA CYS A 17 29.16 8.43 -3.49
C CYS A 17 27.91 8.20 -4.36
N GLY A 18 27.31 9.28 -4.89
CA GLY A 18 26.42 9.20 -6.06
C GLY A 18 24.94 8.86 -5.80
N GLN A 19 24.27 9.55 -4.87
CA GLN A 19 22.80 9.57 -4.87
C GLN A 19 22.31 10.35 -6.10
N THR A 20 21.70 9.68 -7.09
CA THR A 20 20.56 10.30 -7.78
C THR A 20 19.42 10.32 -6.77
N ALA A 21 19.45 11.31 -5.87
CA ALA A 21 18.43 11.48 -4.86
C ALA A 21 17.12 11.78 -5.57
N SER A 22 16.23 10.79 -5.65
CA SER A 22 14.81 11.10 -5.70
C SER A 22 14.55 11.95 -4.45
N GLY A 23 14.25 13.24 -4.63
CA GLY A 23 13.98 14.15 -3.51
C GLY A 23 12.93 13.59 -2.54
N PRO A 24 12.77 14.22 -1.36
CA PRO A 24 11.89 13.72 -0.30
C PRO A 24 10.47 13.42 -0.83
N VAL A 25 9.88 12.38 -0.27
CA VAL A 25 8.57 11.85 -0.69
C VAL A 25 7.64 11.88 0.50
N GLN A 26 6.41 12.27 0.25
CA GLN A 26 5.35 12.18 1.24
C GLN A 26 4.72 10.80 1.20
N ILE A 27 4.70 10.12 2.34
CA ILE A 27 4.08 8.81 2.51
C ILE A 27 2.89 8.90 3.45
N ARG A 28 1.87 8.10 3.18
CA ARG A 28 0.86 7.67 4.15
C ARG A 28 0.84 6.14 4.15
N ALA A 29 0.72 5.52 5.31
CA ALA A 29 0.84 4.08 5.41
C ALA A 29 -0.41 3.44 6.01
N TYR A 30 -0.72 2.25 5.53
CA TYR A 30 -1.67 1.33 6.16
C TYR A 30 -0.98 0.00 6.37
N TYR A 31 -1.04 -0.50 7.60
CA TYR A 31 -0.55 -1.83 7.94
C TYR A 31 -1.72 -2.80 7.97
N HIS A 32 -1.63 -3.84 7.14
CA HIS A 32 -2.65 -4.86 7.05
C HIS A 32 -2.09 -6.22 7.44
N ASN A 33 -2.40 -6.66 8.65
CA ASN A 33 -2.14 -8.01 9.12
C ASN A 33 -3.29 -8.46 10.03
N PRO A 34 -4.19 -9.34 9.56
CA PRO A 34 -5.35 -9.77 10.34
C PRO A 34 -4.98 -10.64 11.55
N ILE A 35 -3.76 -11.19 11.61
CA ILE A 35 -3.31 -12.08 12.70
C ILE A 35 -2.57 -11.27 13.79
N LYS A 36 -1.73 -10.32 13.38
CA LYS A 36 -0.98 -9.42 14.26
C LYS A 36 -1.27 -7.98 13.85
N PRO A 37 -2.37 -7.36 14.31
CA PRO A 37 -2.87 -6.07 13.79
C PRO A 37 -2.02 -4.86 14.21
N PHE A 38 -0.96 -5.06 14.99
CA PHE A 38 -0.04 -4.02 15.41
C PHE A 38 1.39 -4.35 14.97
N ALA A 39 2.10 -3.32 14.53
CA ALA A 39 3.53 -3.37 14.24
C ALA A 39 4.15 -2.02 14.60
N GLU A 40 5.30 -2.05 15.25
CA GLU A 40 6.14 -0.86 15.42
C GLU A 40 7.16 -0.85 14.29
N LEU A 41 7.08 0.17 13.44
CA LEU A 41 7.89 0.31 12.23
C LEU A 41 8.48 1.71 12.19
N PHE A 42 9.61 1.83 11.50
CA PHE A 42 10.38 3.06 11.44
C PHE A 42 10.73 3.39 9.99
N VAL A 43 10.91 4.68 9.71
CA VAL A 43 11.24 5.20 8.39
C VAL A 43 12.25 6.34 8.55
N ALA A 44 13.13 6.51 7.57
CA ALA A 44 14.00 7.69 7.52
C ALA A 44 13.18 8.95 7.23
N ASP A 45 13.43 10.05 7.93
CA ASP A 45 12.90 11.37 7.59
C ASP A 45 13.64 12.00 6.39
N ALA A 46 13.37 13.26 6.07
CA ALA A 46 14.05 13.98 4.98
C ALA A 46 15.57 14.15 5.21
N GLY A 47 16.00 14.23 6.48
CA GLY A 47 17.40 14.35 6.89
C GLY A 47 18.11 13.00 7.05
N GLY A 48 17.39 11.88 6.86
CA GLY A 48 17.89 10.53 7.03
C GLY A 48 17.82 10.00 8.47
N ALA A 49 17.28 10.78 9.42
CA ALA A 49 17.09 10.32 10.80
C ALA A 49 15.94 9.30 10.86
N ILE A 50 16.16 8.19 11.55
CA ILE A 50 15.15 7.14 11.67
C ILE A 50 14.12 7.52 12.74
N GLN A 51 12.85 7.57 12.35
CA GLN A 51 11.73 7.96 13.19
C GLN A 51 10.58 6.94 13.10
N PRO A 52 9.66 6.89 14.09
CA PRO A 52 8.49 6.02 14.02
C PRO A 52 7.61 6.32 12.79
N LEU A 53 7.18 5.27 12.11
CA LEU A 53 6.08 5.31 11.17
C LEU A 53 4.78 5.27 11.97
N LYS A 54 4.06 6.40 12.01
CA LYS A 54 2.89 6.63 12.87
C LYS A 54 1.65 5.92 12.34
N LEU A 55 1.66 4.60 12.36
CA LEU A 55 0.55 3.75 11.96
C LEU A 55 -0.66 3.97 12.88
N VAL A 56 -1.85 3.86 12.30
CA VAL A 56 -3.14 3.94 13.01
C VAL A 56 -3.89 2.65 12.80
N ALA A 57 -4.76 2.28 13.75
CA ALA A 57 -5.52 1.03 13.68
C ALA A 57 -6.50 1.02 12.49
N GLU A 58 -7.12 2.17 12.22
CA GLU A 58 -8.12 2.33 11.18
C GLU A 58 -7.70 3.42 10.19
N GLY A 59 -7.48 3.01 8.94
CA GLY A 59 -7.20 3.91 7.84
C GLY A 59 -5.74 4.30 7.65
N LEU A 60 -5.52 5.28 6.79
CA LEU A 60 -4.16 5.72 6.43
C LEU A 60 -3.56 6.57 7.56
N SER A 61 -2.26 6.41 7.80
CA SER A 61 -1.52 7.29 8.70
C SER A 61 -1.61 8.76 8.26
N ALA A 62 -1.30 9.67 9.19
CA ALA A 62 -0.98 11.04 8.83
C ALA A 62 0.20 11.06 7.82
N PRO A 63 0.28 12.07 6.94
CA PRO A 63 1.43 12.26 6.05
C PRO A 63 2.74 12.34 6.83
N GLN A 64 3.76 11.62 6.34
CA GLN A 64 5.15 11.74 6.80
C GLN A 64 6.07 11.94 5.60
N ILE A 65 7.07 12.80 5.74
CA ILE A 65 8.11 12.94 4.72
C ILE A 65 9.19 11.91 4.99
N THR A 66 9.66 11.24 3.93
CA THR A 66 10.77 10.30 3.97
C THR A 66 11.76 10.56 2.84
N ALA A 67 13.05 10.33 3.12
CA ALA A 67 14.08 10.24 2.10
C ALA A 67 14.18 8.81 1.55
N PRO A 68 13.90 8.58 0.24
CA PRO A 68 14.14 7.27 -0.37
C PRO A 68 15.64 6.92 -0.36
N VAL A 69 15.93 5.63 -0.20
CA VAL A 69 17.29 5.09 -0.23
C VAL A 69 17.47 4.30 -1.51
N ASN A 70 18.36 4.76 -2.40
CA ASN A 70 18.63 4.15 -3.70
C ASN A 70 17.36 3.93 -4.54
N GLY A 71 16.47 4.92 -4.56
CA GLY A 71 15.20 4.84 -5.29
C GLY A 71 14.16 3.92 -4.65
N ASN A 72 14.37 3.47 -3.40
CA ASN A 72 13.42 2.66 -2.66
C ASN A 72 12.89 3.42 -1.43
N ILE A 73 11.63 3.18 -1.10
CA ILE A 73 11.15 3.43 0.26
C ILE A 73 11.59 2.25 1.11
N VAL A 74 12.20 2.54 2.26
CA VAL A 74 12.74 1.54 3.19
C VAL A 74 12.11 1.75 4.56
N ILE A 75 11.62 0.66 5.15
CA ILE A 75 11.10 0.64 6.52
C ILE A 75 11.94 -0.30 7.38
N PHE A 76 12.09 0.05 8.66
CA PHE A 76 12.90 -0.68 9.63
C PHE A 76 12.06 -1.19 10.80
N THR A 77 12.54 -2.24 11.46
CA THR A 77 11.91 -2.85 12.65
C THR A 77 12.33 -2.17 13.95
N GLN A 78 13.36 -1.32 13.90
CA GLN A 78 13.88 -0.59 15.06
C GLN A 78 14.39 0.79 14.65
N GLN A 79 14.33 1.73 15.59
CA GLN A 79 14.82 3.10 15.37
C GLN A 79 16.34 3.16 15.23
N ASN A 80 17.06 2.43 16.08
CA ASN A 80 18.51 2.41 16.10
C ASN A 80 19.04 1.39 15.09
N VAL A 81 19.27 1.83 13.86
CA VAL A 81 19.83 1.00 12.78
C VAL A 81 21.35 0.93 12.92
N ASP A 82 21.91 -0.28 13.04
CA ASP A 82 23.36 -0.48 12.98
C ASP A 82 23.87 -0.16 11.57
N SER A 83 24.68 0.88 11.44
CA SER A 83 25.25 1.31 10.16
C SER A 83 26.17 0.28 9.52
N LYS A 84 26.73 -0.65 10.31
CA LYS A 84 27.54 -1.76 9.80
C LYS A 84 26.70 -2.94 9.33
N LYS A 85 25.46 -3.06 9.83
CA LYS A 85 24.55 -4.17 9.54
C LYS A 85 23.09 -3.72 9.32
N PRO A 86 22.82 -2.78 8.39
CA PRO A 86 21.49 -2.21 8.23
C PRO A 86 20.46 -3.24 7.73
N ALA A 87 20.89 -4.36 7.14
CA ALA A 87 20.01 -5.44 6.74
C ALA A 87 19.35 -6.18 7.93
N GLU A 88 19.94 -6.14 9.13
CA GLU A 88 19.37 -6.83 10.30
C GLU A 88 18.09 -6.14 10.81
N SER A 89 17.96 -4.83 10.61
CA SER A 89 16.78 -4.05 10.97
C SER A 89 15.81 -3.83 9.81
N LEU A 90 16.11 -4.33 8.61
CA LEU A 90 15.28 -4.12 7.43
C LEU A 90 13.92 -4.81 7.59
N ALA A 91 12.85 -4.03 7.62
CA ALA A 91 11.48 -4.56 7.74
C ALA A 91 10.83 -4.80 6.37
N ALA A 92 11.08 -3.92 5.41
CA ALA A 92 10.73 -4.07 4.00
C ALA A 92 11.42 -2.97 3.16
N SER A 93 11.49 -3.22 1.85
CA SER A 93 11.90 -2.22 0.87
C SER A 93 11.02 -2.36 -0.37
N VAL A 94 10.71 -1.24 -1.02
CA VAL A 94 9.95 -1.23 -2.26
C VAL A 94 10.45 -0.14 -3.20
N ALA A 95 10.56 -0.47 -4.47
CA ALA A 95 10.92 0.47 -5.52
C ALA A 95 9.91 1.61 -5.58
N LEU A 96 10.42 2.84 -5.61
CA LEU A 96 9.64 4.04 -5.80
C LEU A 96 9.76 4.48 -7.27
N PRO A 97 8.65 4.49 -8.02
CA PRO A 97 8.64 5.09 -9.35
C PRO A 97 9.04 6.58 -9.28
N ALA A 98 9.91 7.01 -10.20
CA ALA A 98 10.58 8.31 -10.13
C ALA A 98 9.61 9.52 -10.17
N ASP A 99 8.44 9.33 -10.76
CA ASP A 99 7.36 10.31 -10.89
C ASP A 99 6.49 10.45 -9.62
N MET A 100 6.62 9.53 -8.66
CA MET A 100 5.81 9.53 -7.44
C MET A 100 6.47 10.37 -6.33
N LYS A 101 5.83 11.48 -5.98
CA LYS A 101 6.20 12.34 -4.84
C LYS A 101 5.28 12.20 -3.63
N ARG A 102 4.12 11.58 -3.83
CA ARG A 102 3.11 11.31 -2.81
C ARG A 102 2.64 9.89 -2.99
N VAL A 103 2.75 9.06 -1.97
CA VAL A 103 2.36 7.66 -2.07
C VAL A 103 1.60 7.18 -0.84
N VAL A 104 0.71 6.21 -1.09
CA VAL A 104 0.18 5.32 -0.06
C VAL A 104 1.00 4.05 -0.06
N LEU A 105 1.45 3.64 1.13
CA LEU A 105 2.11 2.37 1.40
C LEU A 105 1.10 1.41 2.02
N ILE A 106 0.85 0.28 1.37
CA ILE A 106 0.14 -0.85 1.98
C ILE A 106 1.20 -1.85 2.44
N ILE A 107 1.36 -1.97 3.76
CA ILE A 107 2.35 -2.84 4.40
C ILE A 107 1.66 -4.15 4.76
N LEU A 108 2.24 -5.25 4.29
CA LEU A 108 1.69 -6.59 4.42
C LEU A 108 2.76 -7.51 5.00
N PRO A 109 2.39 -8.57 5.73
CA PRO A 109 3.30 -9.67 6.02
C PRO A 109 3.94 -10.20 4.73
N ALA A 110 5.19 -10.66 4.85
CA ALA A 110 5.79 -11.47 3.81
C ALA A 110 4.91 -12.70 3.50
N ALA A 111 4.96 -13.16 2.26
CA ALA A 111 4.14 -14.32 1.83
C ALA A 111 4.53 -15.62 2.56
N THR A 112 5.72 -15.67 3.15
CA THR A 112 6.26 -16.82 3.88
C THR A 112 6.58 -16.40 5.31
N GLU A 113 6.13 -17.20 6.27
CA GLU A 113 6.44 -16.99 7.68
C GLU A 113 7.95 -17.08 7.93
N GLY A 114 8.48 -16.17 8.77
CA GLY A 114 9.91 -16.11 9.08
C GLY A 114 10.79 -15.53 7.97
N ALA A 115 10.22 -15.05 6.85
CA ALA A 115 10.98 -14.40 5.79
C ALA A 115 11.76 -13.17 6.31
N LYS A 116 12.90 -12.90 5.68
CA LYS A 116 13.70 -11.70 5.87
C LYS A 116 13.85 -11.01 4.51
N PRO A 117 13.26 -9.82 4.29
CA PRO A 117 12.50 -9.00 5.26
C PRO A 117 11.14 -9.61 5.68
N PRO A 118 10.64 -9.29 6.90
CA PRO A 118 9.38 -9.83 7.44
C PRO A 118 8.11 -9.24 6.82
N TYR A 119 8.23 -8.10 6.11
CA TYR A 119 7.12 -7.45 5.44
C TYR A 119 7.40 -7.26 3.96
N ARG A 120 6.33 -7.07 3.19
CA ARG A 120 6.34 -6.57 1.82
C ARG A 120 5.46 -5.33 1.75
N MET A 121 5.70 -4.49 0.76
CA MET A 121 4.93 -3.26 0.56
C MET A 121 4.36 -3.19 -0.85
N VAL A 122 3.19 -2.57 -0.96
CA VAL A 122 2.62 -2.12 -2.23
C VAL A 122 2.56 -0.60 -2.21
N VAL A 123 3.05 0.02 -3.28
CA VAL A 123 3.07 1.48 -3.46
C VAL A 123 1.90 1.88 -4.37
N MET A 124 1.15 2.89 -3.96
CA MET A 124 0.12 3.54 -4.77
C MET A 124 0.41 5.03 -4.87
N ASN A 125 0.22 5.61 -6.06
CA ASN A 125 0.30 7.05 -6.23
C ASN A 125 -0.86 7.73 -5.48
N ASP A 126 -0.51 8.67 -4.58
CA ASP A 126 -1.47 9.39 -3.74
C ASP A 126 -1.69 10.84 -4.22
N SER A 127 -1.13 11.22 -5.37
CA SER A 127 -1.36 12.55 -5.93
C SER A 127 -2.84 12.75 -6.28
N PRO A 128 -3.41 13.95 -6.03
CA PRO A 128 -4.79 14.25 -6.43
C PRO A 128 -5.04 14.11 -7.93
N ALA A 129 -4.01 14.25 -8.76
CA ALA A 129 -4.09 14.05 -10.21
C ALA A 129 -4.27 12.57 -10.58
N SER A 130 -3.58 11.67 -9.88
CA SER A 130 -3.64 10.22 -10.13
C SER A 130 -4.75 9.52 -9.38
N PHE A 131 -5.10 9.96 -8.18
CA PHE A 131 -6.14 9.35 -7.35
C PHE A 131 -7.08 10.44 -6.84
N LYS A 132 -8.09 10.73 -7.65
CA LYS A 132 -9.01 11.84 -7.47
C LYS A 132 -10.02 11.52 -6.38
N LYS A 133 -10.59 12.57 -5.80
CA LYS A 133 -11.68 12.45 -4.82
C LYS A 133 -12.93 11.88 -5.52
N GLY A 134 -13.71 11.07 -4.80
CA GLY A 134 -14.82 10.26 -5.35
C GLY A 134 -14.38 8.93 -5.96
N GLU A 135 -13.12 8.77 -6.38
CA GLU A 135 -12.61 7.51 -6.93
C GLU A 135 -12.33 6.46 -5.85
N SER A 136 -12.26 5.21 -6.28
CA SER A 136 -11.79 4.10 -5.45
C SER A 136 -10.62 3.37 -6.11
N ARG A 137 -9.82 2.68 -5.30
CA ARG A 137 -8.76 1.77 -5.73
C ARG A 137 -9.07 0.38 -5.20
N ALA A 138 -8.89 -0.65 -6.00
CA ALA A 138 -8.98 -2.03 -5.55
C ALA A 138 -7.64 -2.72 -5.75
N LEU A 139 -7.08 -3.28 -4.68
CA LEU A 139 -5.87 -4.08 -4.68
C LEU A 139 -6.25 -5.55 -4.45
N ASN A 140 -5.96 -6.40 -5.43
CA ASN A 140 -6.19 -7.83 -5.32
C ASN A 140 -4.93 -8.55 -4.80
N LEU A 141 -4.98 -9.02 -3.56
CA LEU A 141 -3.93 -9.81 -2.91
C LEU A 141 -4.21 -11.31 -2.94
N THR A 142 -5.28 -11.74 -3.62
CA THR A 142 -5.66 -13.16 -3.76
C THR A 142 -4.97 -13.81 -4.95
N THR A 143 -5.02 -15.14 -5.02
CA THR A 143 -4.46 -15.94 -6.12
C THR A 143 -5.38 -16.06 -7.33
N ALA A 144 -6.61 -15.56 -7.24
CA ALA A 144 -7.59 -15.55 -8.33
C ALA A 144 -7.88 -14.11 -8.77
N ASP A 145 -8.30 -13.94 -10.01
CA ASP A 145 -8.84 -12.66 -10.46
C ASP A 145 -10.12 -12.35 -9.68
N ILE A 146 -10.31 -11.08 -9.33
CA ILE A 146 -11.53 -10.59 -8.68
C ILE A 146 -12.19 -9.55 -9.57
N ALA A 147 -13.46 -9.27 -9.34
CA ALA A 147 -14.13 -8.11 -9.92
C ALA A 147 -14.77 -7.30 -8.81
N VAL A 148 -14.72 -5.97 -8.95
CA VAL A 148 -15.40 -5.05 -8.05
C VAL A 148 -16.49 -4.35 -8.85
N GLU A 149 -17.71 -4.47 -8.35
CA GLU A 149 -18.85 -3.70 -8.81
C GLU A 149 -19.09 -2.58 -7.80
N ALA A 150 -19.17 -1.34 -8.28
CA ALA A 150 -19.40 -0.14 -7.49
C ALA A 150 -20.34 0.77 -8.28
N GLY A 151 -21.62 0.80 -7.88
CA GLY A 151 -22.68 1.48 -8.61
C GLY A 151 -22.76 0.98 -10.06
N GLU A 152 -22.55 1.87 -11.02
CA GLU A 152 -22.56 1.56 -12.45
C GLU A 152 -21.30 0.88 -12.99
N HIS A 153 -20.22 0.79 -12.20
CA HIS A 153 -18.94 0.26 -12.64
C HIS A 153 -18.78 -1.19 -12.24
N LYS A 154 -18.39 -2.07 -13.16
CA LYS A 154 -17.96 -3.44 -12.86
C LYS A 154 -16.63 -3.72 -13.54
N LEU A 155 -15.56 -3.76 -12.76
CA LEU A 155 -14.20 -3.84 -13.30
C LEU A 155 -13.46 -5.08 -12.76
N PRO A 156 -12.77 -5.83 -13.63
CA PRO A 156 -11.88 -6.89 -13.19
C PRO A 156 -10.62 -6.31 -12.55
N VAL A 157 -10.07 -7.01 -11.58
CA VAL A 157 -8.84 -6.69 -10.87
C VAL A 157 -7.98 -7.95 -10.81
N LYS A 158 -6.93 -7.99 -11.63
CA LYS A 158 -6.06 -9.17 -11.72
C LYS A 158 -5.28 -9.39 -10.43
N THR A 159 -4.88 -10.63 -10.19
CA THR A 159 -3.99 -10.98 -9.06
C THR A 159 -2.76 -10.06 -8.99
N GLY A 160 -2.51 -9.50 -7.81
CA GLY A 160 -1.39 -8.62 -7.53
C GLY A 160 -1.52 -7.20 -8.09
N GLN A 161 -2.61 -6.88 -8.80
CA GLN A 161 -2.80 -5.58 -9.44
C GLN A 161 -3.66 -4.62 -8.62
N ILE A 162 -3.46 -3.34 -8.91
CA ILE A 162 -4.30 -2.23 -8.43
C ILE A 162 -5.11 -1.74 -9.61
N THR A 163 -6.43 -1.67 -9.46
CA THR A 163 -7.33 -1.08 -10.45
C THR A 163 -7.98 0.17 -9.87
N THR A 164 -8.05 1.25 -10.64
CA THR A 164 -8.88 2.41 -10.28
C THR A 164 -10.30 2.17 -10.74
N LEU A 165 -11.22 2.33 -9.80
CA LEU A 165 -12.63 2.46 -10.06
C LEU A 165 -12.97 3.94 -10.19
N PRO A 166 -13.63 4.36 -11.28
CA PRO A 166 -14.12 5.72 -11.43
C PRO A 166 -15.07 6.10 -10.29
N ALA A 167 -15.30 7.41 -10.15
CA ALA A 167 -16.32 7.91 -9.22
C ALA A 167 -17.70 7.34 -9.58
N VAL A 168 -18.44 6.92 -8.56
CA VAL A 168 -19.81 6.41 -8.70
C VAL A 168 -20.76 7.59 -8.86
N THR A 169 -21.46 7.63 -9.98
CA THR A 169 -22.40 8.72 -10.31
C THR A 169 -23.85 8.32 -10.09
N LYS A 170 -24.18 7.03 -10.24
CA LYS A 170 -25.53 6.51 -9.97
C LYS A 170 -25.66 6.12 -8.50
N ARG A 171 -26.25 7.03 -7.73
CA ARG A 171 -26.47 6.92 -6.28
C ARG A 171 -27.94 7.19 -5.97
N ASP A 172 -28.43 6.66 -4.86
CA ASP A 172 -29.73 7.01 -4.32
C ASP A 172 -29.71 8.39 -3.60
N GLU A 173 -30.85 8.78 -3.03
CA GLU A 173 -31.02 10.05 -2.30
C GLU A 173 -30.14 10.18 -1.05
N PHE A 174 -29.56 9.08 -0.56
CA PHE A 174 -28.64 9.04 0.59
C PHE A 174 -27.17 8.95 0.17
N ASN A 175 -26.88 9.14 -1.13
CA ASN A 175 -25.59 8.92 -1.76
C ASN A 175 -25.10 7.47 -1.67
N MET A 176 -25.99 6.48 -1.57
CA MET A 176 -25.62 5.07 -1.49
C MET A 176 -25.62 4.42 -2.88
N ALA A 177 -24.75 3.43 -3.06
CA ALA A 177 -24.77 2.55 -4.22
C ALA A 177 -24.36 1.12 -3.83
N GLN A 178 -24.82 0.15 -4.61
CA GLN A 178 -24.41 -1.24 -4.44
C GLN A 178 -22.90 -1.39 -4.69
N THR A 179 -22.25 -2.15 -3.82
CA THR A 179 -20.84 -2.52 -3.94
C THR A 179 -20.69 -4.02 -3.75
N ASN A 180 -20.46 -4.74 -4.85
CA ASN A 180 -20.31 -6.19 -4.84
C ASN A 180 -18.89 -6.58 -5.21
N PHE A 181 -18.41 -7.65 -4.61
CA PHE A 181 -17.12 -8.23 -4.91
C PHE A 181 -17.32 -9.67 -5.37
N TYR A 182 -16.63 -10.01 -6.46
CA TYR A 182 -16.68 -11.30 -7.10
C TYR A 182 -15.27 -11.89 -7.17
N TYR A 183 -15.14 -13.21 -7.10
CA TYR A 183 -13.91 -13.90 -7.47
C TYR A 183 -14.18 -14.80 -8.67
N LYS A 184 -13.16 -15.01 -9.50
CA LYS A 184 -13.25 -15.88 -10.66
C LYS A 184 -13.05 -17.33 -10.24
N GLU A 185 -14.07 -18.14 -10.41
CA GLU A 185 -14.00 -19.59 -10.27
C GLU A 185 -14.20 -20.23 -11.65
N LYS A 186 -13.12 -20.79 -12.21
CA LYS A 186 -13.06 -21.25 -13.61
C LYS A 186 -13.43 -20.08 -14.55
N GLU A 187 -14.60 -20.13 -15.19
CA GLU A 187 -15.10 -19.07 -16.07
C GLU A 187 -16.29 -18.29 -15.48
N ALA A 188 -16.69 -18.57 -14.25
CA ALA A 188 -17.79 -17.89 -13.58
C ALA A 188 -17.29 -16.83 -12.58
N TRP A 189 -18.04 -15.73 -12.48
CA TRP A 189 -17.86 -14.74 -11.42
C TRP A 189 -18.80 -15.07 -10.26
N VAL A 190 -18.24 -15.44 -9.12
CA VAL A 190 -19.01 -15.82 -7.93
C VAL A 190 -18.98 -14.66 -6.93
N PRO A 191 -20.14 -14.12 -6.50
CA PRO A 191 -20.17 -13.07 -5.49
C PRO A 191 -19.68 -13.65 -4.16
N PHE A 192 -18.89 -12.87 -3.41
CA PHE A 192 -18.45 -13.26 -2.08
C PHE A 192 -18.74 -12.21 -1.01
N ILE A 193 -18.88 -10.95 -1.40
CA ILE A 193 -19.32 -9.86 -0.53
C ILE A 193 -20.29 -8.99 -1.31
N GLU A 194 -21.42 -8.69 -0.69
CA GLU A 194 -22.41 -7.74 -1.19
C GLU A 194 -22.66 -6.69 -0.10
N ARG A 195 -22.54 -5.40 -0.44
CA ARG A 195 -22.70 -4.28 0.49
C ARG A 195 -23.39 -3.12 -0.21
N GLN A 196 -24.05 -2.26 0.55
CA GLN A 196 -24.32 -0.89 0.11
C GLN A 196 -23.35 0.04 0.80
N LEU A 197 -22.65 0.87 0.02
CA LEU A 197 -21.72 1.85 0.54
C LEU A 197 -22.18 3.26 0.15
N GLN A 198 -21.95 4.21 1.05
CA GLN A 198 -22.12 5.63 0.74
C GLN A 198 -20.95 6.09 -0.14
N TYR A 199 -21.21 6.85 -1.19
CA TYR A 199 -20.23 7.41 -2.12
C TYR A 199 -20.31 8.94 -2.12
N LEU A 200 -19.32 9.57 -1.48
CA LEU A 200 -19.16 11.03 -1.41
C LEU A 200 -18.05 11.49 -2.35
N ASP A 201 -18.26 12.63 -3.00
CA ASP A 201 -17.28 13.22 -3.94
C ASP A 201 -16.02 13.75 -3.24
N THR A 202 -16.02 13.79 -1.91
CA THR A 202 -14.92 14.23 -1.04
C THR A 202 -14.09 13.09 -0.46
N THR A 203 -14.50 11.84 -0.71
CA THR A 203 -13.90 10.66 -0.10
C THR A 203 -13.22 9.81 -1.17
N ARG A 204 -12.06 9.26 -0.82
CA ARG A 204 -11.42 8.18 -1.59
C ARG A 204 -11.58 6.87 -0.85
N ARG A 205 -11.66 5.76 -1.58
CA ARG A 205 -11.68 4.41 -0.95
C ARG A 205 -10.57 3.53 -1.50
N ILE A 206 -9.99 2.72 -0.64
CA ILE A 206 -9.11 1.62 -1.05
C ILE A 206 -9.74 0.33 -0.55
N PHE A 207 -10.05 -0.57 -1.49
CA PHE A 207 -10.47 -1.93 -1.21
C PHE A 207 -9.26 -2.85 -1.26
N LEU A 208 -8.96 -3.50 -0.15
CA LEU A 208 -7.96 -4.56 -0.08
C LEU A 208 -8.70 -5.89 -0.09
N VAL A 209 -8.51 -6.67 -1.16
CA VAL A 209 -9.10 -8.00 -1.30
C VAL A 209 -8.03 -9.04 -0.98
N TYR A 210 -8.25 -9.90 0.01
CA TYR A 210 -7.23 -10.82 0.52
C TYR A 210 -7.83 -12.15 0.98
N LEU A 211 -6.97 -13.16 1.15
CA LEU A 211 -7.33 -14.45 1.77
C LEU A 211 -6.75 -14.50 3.19
N THR A 212 -7.52 -15.02 4.14
CA THR A 212 -7.00 -15.42 5.45
C THR A 212 -6.52 -16.88 5.40
N PRO A 213 -5.51 -17.28 6.18
CA PRO A 213 -5.09 -18.67 6.24
C PRO A 213 -6.27 -19.60 6.57
N GLY A 214 -6.43 -20.65 5.77
CA GLY A 214 -7.52 -21.62 5.91
C GLY A 214 -8.84 -21.23 5.24
N SER A 215 -8.98 -20.00 4.72
CA SER A 215 -10.18 -19.61 3.96
C SER A 215 -10.06 -19.95 2.47
N THR A 216 -11.16 -20.45 1.90
CA THR A 216 -11.34 -20.59 0.45
C THR A 216 -11.98 -19.35 -0.18
N GLN A 217 -12.65 -18.53 0.62
CA GLN A 217 -13.34 -17.32 0.18
C GLN A 217 -12.53 -16.06 0.52
N PRO A 218 -12.45 -15.04 -0.37
CA PRO A 218 -11.78 -13.79 -0.07
C PRO A 218 -12.52 -12.92 0.96
N PHE A 219 -11.77 -11.99 1.54
CA PHE A 219 -12.24 -10.94 2.44
C PHE A 219 -11.94 -9.57 1.84
N VAL A 220 -12.67 -8.54 2.29
CA VAL A 220 -12.46 -7.16 1.89
C VAL A 220 -12.30 -6.27 3.12
N THR A 221 -11.14 -5.60 3.18
CA THR A 221 -10.93 -4.43 4.04
C THR A 221 -11.18 -3.17 3.22
N THR A 222 -12.02 -2.28 3.73
CA THR A 222 -12.28 -0.97 3.12
C THR A 222 -11.59 0.11 3.92
N ILE A 223 -10.67 0.82 3.29
CA ILE A 223 -10.03 2.01 3.85
C ILE A 223 -10.75 3.23 3.30
N VAL A 224 -11.26 4.08 4.18
CA VAL A 224 -11.93 5.33 3.82
C VAL A 224 -10.95 6.48 4.06
N ASP A 225 -10.62 7.20 3.00
CA ASP A 225 -9.70 8.34 3.04
C ASP A 225 -10.44 9.66 2.83
N ASN A 226 -10.76 10.27 3.97
CA ASN A 226 -11.39 11.59 4.05
C ASN A 226 -10.37 12.72 4.15
N ALA A 227 -9.06 12.44 4.18
CA ALA A 227 -8.07 13.46 4.46
C ALA A 227 -8.03 14.53 3.36
N THR A 228 -8.07 15.78 3.76
CA THR A 228 -7.65 16.95 2.97
C THR A 228 -6.14 17.05 3.11
N VAL A 229 -5.42 16.36 2.24
CA VAL A 229 -3.97 16.31 2.35
C VAL A 229 -3.37 17.49 1.59
N ALA A 230 -2.86 18.49 2.33
CA ALA A 230 -2.13 19.64 1.79
C ALA A 230 -1.02 19.19 0.81
N PRO A 231 -0.65 20.02 -0.18
CA PRO A 231 0.52 19.76 -1.03
C PRO A 231 1.76 19.55 -0.15
N PRO A 232 2.71 18.68 -0.54
CA PRO A 232 4.03 18.71 0.07
C PRO A 232 4.60 20.09 -0.19
N ASP A 233 4.75 20.89 0.86
CA ASP A 233 5.32 22.22 0.76
C ASP A 233 6.66 22.12 0.02
N ALA A 234 6.81 22.96 -1.01
CA ALA A 234 8.03 23.01 -1.82
C ALA A 234 9.14 23.74 -1.05
N ASN A 235 9.64 23.15 0.04
CA ASN A 235 10.83 23.48 0.85
C ASN A 235 10.99 24.94 1.37
N PRO A 236 11.81 25.15 2.43
CA PRO A 236 11.91 24.44 3.71
C PRO A 236 11.29 25.23 4.87
#